data_AF-A0A1W9RLN4-F1
#
_entry.id   AF-A0A1W9RLN4-F1
#
_cell.length_a   1.000
_cell.length_b   1.000
_cell.length_c   1.000
_cell.angle_alpha   90.00
_cell.angle_beta   90.00
_cell.angle_gamma   90.00
#
_symmetry.space_group_name_H-M   'P 1'
#
loop_
_entity.id
_entity.type
_entity.pdbx_description
1 polymer ?
#
loop_
_entity_poly.entity_id
_entity_poly.type
_entity_poly.pdbx_seq_one_letter_code
_entity_poly.pdbx_strand_id
1 'polypeptide(L)'
;MKIKSGLFLVLLLLVFSVKAYAYEVGTVKVSGNVFMSEEKVLSIFGIHPGDEYRPDKVTQGLKRLFDTKNFSDVSAYYKVVDGKIVLTVVVKEYPRVKSIKLMGNDKIKNDDIFSKMTIREGYFARPSMITSDIKAIKDLYADKGYNSTRIKVDRIPVKGEHMVSLVFKIDEGTKVKIKHIDFIGNTAIDSKKLRSVMETKEDRWWRGGELKPKKLEDDLKKIKKLYENLGYLDAGVSIFKKVAVNGAKGMDLYIKIDEGKQYRLGSIHWSGNKVIKDSRIEEAINMKPGEPYSLDKIEGIQVAINSMYWDKGYIWSRIIPVRRVKRNVIDLDLRIVENKPASIQEIKIAGNTKTFESVIRREFKVYPGDRFVLSEVQRSLRDVFSLGYFKGPPKVDTEPVNEEGDINLLIKVDEKQTGYFRMGAGFSQLNSLSGFLGISENNFLGRGKRISLDWEFGRWRRNLNFAYSEPYLMGTRTTLTLSVYNW
;
A
#
# COMPACT_ATOMS: atom_id res chain seq x y z
N MET A 1 -19.74 -57.73 81.11
CA MET A 1 -19.73 -56.82 82.28
C MET A 1 -19.72 -55.39 81.72
N LYS A 2 -20.85 -54.64 81.80
CA LYS A 2 -21.02 -53.42 82.62
C LYS A 2 -19.98 -52.33 82.28
N ILE A 3 -20.25 -51.09 81.85
CA ILE A 3 -21.29 -50.08 82.19
C ILE A 3 -21.19 -48.89 81.19
N LYS A 4 -22.29 -48.13 81.08
CA LYS A 4 -22.54 -46.69 80.74
C LYS A 4 -21.29 -45.77 80.77
N SER A 5 -21.18 -44.63 80.07
CA SER A 5 -22.01 -43.40 80.01
C SER A 5 -21.14 -42.36 79.27
N GLY A 6 -21.67 -41.48 78.42
CA GLY A 6 -21.90 -40.08 78.83
C GLY A 6 -21.05 -39.06 78.06
N LEU A 7 -21.70 -38.36 77.11
CA LEU A 7 -21.61 -36.93 76.75
C LEU A 7 -20.36 -36.10 77.17
N PHE A 8 -19.64 -35.49 76.21
CA PHE A 8 -19.40 -34.02 76.17
C PHE A 8 -18.79 -33.53 74.85
N LEU A 9 -19.27 -32.38 74.40
CA LEU A 9 -18.90 -31.62 73.21
C LEU A 9 -17.65 -30.77 73.49
N VAL A 10 -16.62 -30.85 72.64
CA VAL A 10 -15.64 -29.76 72.46
C VAL A 10 -15.36 -29.61 70.96
N LEU A 11 -15.96 -28.56 70.39
CA LEU A 11 -15.69 -28.06 69.05
C LEU A 11 -14.31 -27.37 69.07
N LEU A 12 -13.26 -28.08 68.66
CA LEU A 12 -11.94 -27.51 68.45
C LEU A 12 -11.89 -26.94 67.02
N LEU A 13 -12.09 -25.62 66.90
CA LEU A 13 -11.83 -24.85 65.68
C LEU A 13 -10.31 -24.86 65.41
N LEU A 14 -9.86 -25.88 64.68
CA LEU A 14 -8.53 -25.92 64.10
C LEU A 14 -8.49 -24.92 62.94
N VAL A 15 -8.12 -23.68 63.27
CA VAL A 15 -7.63 -22.71 62.29
C VAL A 15 -6.34 -23.31 61.73
N PHE A 16 -6.44 -24.07 60.64
CA PHE A 16 -5.30 -24.36 59.80
C PHE A 16 -4.85 -23.01 59.20
N SER A 17 -3.87 -22.37 59.84
CA SER A 17 -3.04 -21.39 59.17
C SER A 17 -2.34 -22.13 58.02
N VAL A 18 -2.94 -22.09 56.83
CA VAL A 18 -2.24 -22.46 55.60
C VAL A 18 -1.13 -21.42 55.44
N LYS A 19 0.07 -21.74 55.93
CA LYS A 19 1.27 -20.99 55.56
C LYS A 19 1.45 -21.17 54.06
N ALA A 20 0.99 -20.19 53.28
CA ALA A 20 1.40 -20.05 51.90
C ALA A 20 2.91 -19.78 51.91
N TYR A 21 3.71 -20.82 51.68
CA TYR A 21 5.13 -20.64 51.45
C TYR A 21 5.29 -19.94 50.10
N ALA A 22 5.48 -18.62 50.13
CA ALA A 22 6.00 -17.88 49.00
C ALA A 22 7.44 -18.35 48.78
N TYR A 23 7.64 -19.21 47.78
CA TYR A 23 8.98 -19.67 47.44
C TYR A 23 9.73 -18.54 46.75
N GLU A 24 10.93 -18.23 47.22
CA GLU A 24 11.85 -17.30 46.56
C GLU A 24 12.54 -17.98 45.37
N VAL A 25 12.70 -17.28 44.25
CA VAL A 25 13.49 -17.75 43.11
C VAL A 25 14.98 -17.62 43.46
N GLY A 26 15.66 -18.74 43.64
CA GLY A 26 17.09 -18.76 43.96
C GLY A 26 17.99 -18.59 42.73
N THR A 27 17.70 -19.28 41.63
CA THR A 27 18.51 -19.18 40.40
C THR A 27 17.64 -19.39 39.18
N VAL A 28 17.90 -18.63 38.11
CA VAL A 28 17.28 -18.82 36.80
C VAL A 28 18.37 -19.19 35.81
N LYS A 29 18.23 -20.33 35.13
CA LYS A 29 19.15 -20.83 34.10
C LYS A 29 18.45 -20.90 32.75
N VAL A 30 19.18 -20.65 31.68
CA VAL A 30 18.69 -20.82 30.31
C VAL A 30 19.37 -22.02 29.66
N SER A 31 18.62 -22.77 28.85
CA SER A 31 19.16 -23.87 28.05
C SER A 31 18.56 -23.87 26.65
N GLY A 32 19.36 -24.24 25.66
CA GLY A 32 18.93 -24.37 24.26
C GLY A 32 18.98 -23.08 23.43
N ASN A 33 19.45 -21.97 24.01
CA ASN A 33 19.83 -20.78 23.26
C ASN A 33 21.09 -21.05 22.43
N VAL A 34 21.15 -20.46 21.24
CA VAL A 34 22.24 -20.66 20.29
C VAL A 34 22.80 -19.33 19.81
N PHE A 35 21.94 -18.45 19.27
CA PHE A 35 22.35 -17.12 18.82
C PHE A 35 22.08 -16.03 19.85
N MET A 36 21.09 -16.22 20.73
CA MET A 36 20.78 -15.27 21.80
C MET A 36 21.61 -15.60 23.05
N SER A 37 22.19 -14.59 23.70
CA SER A 37 22.89 -14.80 24.97
C SER A 37 21.91 -15.14 26.09
N GLU A 38 22.37 -15.88 27.09
CA GLU A 38 21.56 -16.26 28.26
C GLU A 38 21.00 -15.03 28.97
N GLU A 39 21.81 -13.98 29.17
CA GLU A 39 21.40 -12.74 29.82
C GLU A 39 20.27 -12.05 29.06
N LYS A 40 20.31 -12.11 27.71
CA LYS A 40 19.26 -11.50 26.89
C LYS A 40 17.95 -12.28 26.99
N VAL A 41 18.01 -13.61 27.03
CA VAL A 41 16.84 -14.47 27.27
C VAL A 41 16.25 -14.17 28.65
N LEU A 42 17.09 -14.11 29.70
CA LEU A 42 16.67 -13.80 31.06
C LEU A 42 16.04 -12.40 31.18
N SER A 43 16.64 -11.40 30.54
CA SER A 43 16.11 -10.03 30.50
C SER A 43 14.71 -9.96 29.89
N ILE A 44 14.46 -10.70 28.80
CA ILE A 44 13.14 -10.74 28.16
C ILE A 44 12.15 -11.54 29.01
N PHE A 45 12.60 -12.67 29.57
CA PHE A 45 11.80 -13.52 30.46
C PHE A 45 11.38 -12.78 31.74
N GLY A 46 12.24 -11.87 32.23
CA GLY A 46 11.98 -10.90 33.29
C GLY A 46 11.56 -11.49 34.63
N ILE A 47 12.19 -12.60 35.01
CA ILE A 47 12.22 -13.13 36.38
C ILE A 47 13.69 -13.27 36.74
N HIS A 48 14.07 -12.76 37.90
CA HIS A 48 15.45 -12.71 38.38
C HIS A 48 15.57 -13.46 39.71
N PRO A 49 16.80 -13.89 40.08
CA PRO A 49 17.09 -14.35 41.43
C PRO A 49 16.66 -13.31 42.48
N GLY A 50 15.97 -13.76 43.54
CA GLY A 50 15.39 -12.92 44.59
C GLY A 50 13.92 -12.57 44.40
N ASP A 51 13.35 -12.80 43.21
CA ASP A 51 11.92 -12.57 42.96
C ASP A 51 11.05 -13.62 43.69
N GLU A 52 9.83 -13.23 44.05
CA GLU A 52 8.82 -14.18 44.52
C GLU A 52 8.35 -15.09 43.37
N TYR A 53 8.39 -16.41 43.57
CA TYR A 53 7.94 -17.36 42.56
C TYR A 53 6.43 -17.29 42.38
N ARG A 54 6.04 -16.96 41.14
CA ARG A 54 4.65 -16.81 40.74
C ARG A 54 4.39 -17.49 39.39
N PRO A 55 3.55 -18.54 39.32
CA PRO A 55 3.27 -19.24 38.07
C PRO A 55 2.73 -18.34 36.95
N ASP A 56 1.95 -17.30 37.29
CA ASP A 56 1.44 -16.32 36.34
C ASP A 56 2.56 -15.46 35.74
N LYS A 57 3.58 -15.10 36.53
CA LYS A 57 4.77 -14.38 36.07
C LYS A 57 5.63 -15.23 35.15
N VAL A 58 5.79 -16.52 35.46
CA VAL A 58 6.50 -17.49 34.58
C VAL A 58 5.79 -17.59 33.23
N THR A 59 4.46 -17.71 33.24
CA THR A 59 3.66 -17.77 32.00
C THR A 59 3.79 -16.48 31.18
N GLN A 60 3.76 -15.31 31.82
CA GLN A 60 3.99 -14.03 31.14
C GLN A 60 5.41 -13.92 30.58
N GLY A 61 6.42 -14.43 31.29
CA GLY A 61 7.80 -14.49 30.81
C GLY A 61 7.94 -15.39 29.57
N LEU A 62 7.36 -16.58 29.60
CA LEU A 62 7.32 -17.49 28.44
C LEU A 62 6.61 -16.84 27.25
N LYS A 63 5.48 -16.17 27.49
CA LYS A 63 4.75 -15.43 26.45
C LYS A 63 5.61 -14.33 25.84
N ARG A 64 6.30 -13.52 26.65
CA ARG A 64 7.24 -12.49 26.16
C ARG A 64 8.34 -13.09 25.29
N LEU A 65 8.93 -14.21 25.69
CA LEU A 65 9.93 -14.92 24.88
C LEU A 65 9.32 -15.38 23.56
N PHE A 66 8.15 -16.01 23.58
CA PHE A 66 7.48 -16.48 22.37
C PHE A 66 7.14 -15.33 21.40
N ASP A 67 6.65 -14.20 21.94
CA ASP A 67 6.26 -13.01 21.18
C ASP A 67 7.46 -12.32 20.48
N THR A 68 8.70 -12.62 20.90
CA THR A 68 9.90 -12.18 20.16
C THR A 68 10.02 -12.83 18.77
N LYS A 69 9.31 -13.95 18.54
CA LYS A 69 9.34 -14.74 17.30
C LYS A 69 10.71 -15.29 16.94
N ASN A 70 11.65 -15.36 17.88
CA ASN A 70 12.98 -15.95 17.69
C ASN A 70 13.00 -17.45 18.02
N PHE A 71 12.04 -17.92 18.82
CA PHE A 71 11.98 -19.30 19.30
C PHE A 71 10.84 -20.08 18.64
N SER A 72 11.13 -21.32 18.27
CA SER A 72 10.18 -22.32 17.82
C SER A 72 9.43 -22.99 18.97
N ASP A 73 10.04 -23.02 20.15
CA ASP A 73 9.47 -23.56 21.37
C ASP A 73 10.09 -22.86 22.59
N VAL A 74 9.30 -22.67 23.64
CA VAL A 74 9.72 -22.10 24.92
C VAL A 74 9.01 -22.83 26.05
N SER A 75 9.76 -23.26 27.05
CA SER A 75 9.26 -24.01 28.21
C SER A 75 10.04 -23.60 29.46
N ALA A 76 9.45 -23.79 30.63
CA ALA A 76 10.15 -23.59 31.90
C ALA A 76 9.84 -24.74 32.86
N TYR A 77 10.89 -25.23 33.52
CA TYR A 77 10.81 -26.25 34.56
C TYR A 77 11.39 -25.69 35.85
N TYR A 78 10.85 -26.07 37.00
CA TYR A 78 11.39 -25.67 38.29
C TYR A 78 11.73 -26.88 39.16
N LYS A 79 12.71 -26.71 40.04
CA LYS A 79 13.03 -27.63 41.13
C LYS A 79 13.23 -26.84 42.41
N VAL A 80 12.85 -27.42 43.55
CA VAL A 80 13.10 -26.83 44.87
C VAL A 80 14.43 -27.39 45.39
N VAL A 81 15.38 -26.51 45.70
CA VAL A 81 16.69 -26.84 46.25
C VAL A 81 16.94 -25.89 47.43
N ASP A 82 17.23 -26.43 48.61
CA ASP A 82 17.50 -25.67 49.84
C ASP A 82 16.43 -24.60 50.17
N GLY A 83 15.16 -24.93 49.94
CA GLY A 83 14.02 -24.03 50.20
C GLY A 83 13.82 -22.92 49.16
N LYS A 84 14.65 -22.85 48.11
CA LYS A 84 14.52 -21.89 47.00
C LYS A 84 14.19 -22.59 45.68
N ILE A 85 13.58 -21.85 44.75
CA ILE A 85 13.25 -22.35 43.41
C ILE A 85 14.41 -22.12 42.44
N VAL A 86 14.87 -23.20 41.81
CA VAL A 86 15.75 -23.17 40.65
C VAL A 86 14.90 -23.32 39.39
N LEU A 87 14.80 -22.24 38.61
CA LEU A 87 14.01 -22.18 37.39
C LEU A 87 14.93 -22.41 36.18
N THR A 88 14.57 -23.36 35.31
CA THR A 88 15.28 -23.64 34.06
C THR A 88 14.37 -23.31 32.90
N VAL A 89 14.72 -22.26 32.14
CA VAL A 89 14.03 -21.84 30.93
C VAL A 89 14.68 -22.56 29.75
N VAL A 90 13.92 -23.45 29.10
CA VAL A 90 14.36 -24.19 27.92
C VAL A 90 13.78 -23.49 26.69
N VAL A 91 14.65 -23.03 25.80
CA VAL A 91 14.27 -22.36 24.55
C VAL A 91 14.80 -23.14 23.36
N LYS A 92 14.09 -23.09 22.24
CA LYS A 92 14.54 -23.66 20.98
C LYS A 92 14.48 -22.62 19.88
N GLU A 93 15.61 -21.99 19.58
CA GLU A 93 15.69 -20.95 18.54
C GLU A 93 15.34 -21.50 17.15
N TYR A 94 14.70 -20.69 16.31
CA TYR A 94 14.60 -21.01 14.89
C TYR A 94 16.00 -21.07 14.26
N PRO A 95 16.29 -22.04 13.39
CA PRO A 95 17.56 -22.05 12.66
C PRO A 95 17.60 -20.87 11.68
N ARG A 96 18.80 -20.39 11.34
CA ARG A 96 18.99 -19.36 10.30
C ARG A 96 18.99 -19.97 8.90
N VAL A 97 18.61 -19.19 7.90
CA VAL A 97 18.62 -19.61 6.50
C VAL A 97 20.04 -19.51 5.97
N LYS A 98 20.64 -20.64 5.61
CA LYS A 98 21.97 -20.67 4.97
C LYS A 98 21.89 -20.24 3.52
N SER A 99 20.93 -20.80 2.79
CA SER A 99 20.70 -20.54 1.36
C SER A 99 19.26 -20.81 0.97
N ILE A 100 18.82 -20.20 -0.13
CA ILE A 100 17.49 -20.40 -0.72
C ILE A 100 17.67 -20.89 -2.16
N LYS A 101 17.10 -22.04 -2.49
CA LYS A 101 17.11 -22.60 -3.84
C LYS A 101 15.70 -22.69 -4.39
N LEU A 102 15.53 -22.24 -5.63
CA LEU A 102 14.30 -22.38 -6.40
C LEU A 102 14.48 -23.53 -7.41
N MET A 103 13.46 -24.37 -7.57
CA MET A 103 13.44 -25.47 -8.53
C MET A 103 12.09 -25.53 -9.23
N GLY A 104 12.09 -25.77 -10.55
CA GLY A 104 10.88 -25.92 -11.35
C GLY A 104 10.23 -24.61 -11.78
N ASN A 105 10.93 -23.47 -11.70
CA ASN A 105 10.44 -22.16 -12.10
C ASN A 105 10.87 -21.75 -13.52
N ASP A 106 10.52 -22.53 -14.53
CA ASP A 106 10.96 -22.28 -15.92
C ASP A 106 10.28 -21.06 -16.56
N LYS A 107 9.10 -20.65 -16.10
CA LYS A 107 8.33 -19.52 -16.66
C LYS A 107 8.64 -18.18 -16.00
N ILE A 108 9.28 -18.17 -14.84
CA ILE A 108 9.59 -16.94 -14.08
C ILE A 108 11.04 -16.99 -13.60
N LYS A 109 11.80 -15.94 -13.94
CA LYS A 109 13.21 -15.81 -13.53
C LYS A 109 13.34 -15.78 -12.00
N ASN A 110 14.46 -16.31 -11.51
CA ASN A 110 14.77 -16.33 -10.08
C ASN A 110 14.67 -14.93 -9.44
N ASP A 111 15.22 -13.90 -10.10
CA ASP A 111 15.24 -12.53 -9.57
C ASP A 111 13.83 -11.95 -9.37
N ASP A 112 12.90 -12.24 -10.28
CA ASP A 112 11.50 -11.84 -10.13
C ASP A 112 10.89 -12.48 -8.87
N ILE A 113 11.17 -13.76 -8.63
CA ILE A 113 10.67 -14.51 -7.47
C ILE A 113 11.30 -13.98 -6.18
N PHE A 114 12.63 -13.84 -6.14
CA PHE A 114 13.36 -13.33 -4.98
C PHE A 114 12.94 -11.90 -4.61
N SER A 115 12.63 -11.06 -5.60
CA SER A 115 12.12 -9.70 -5.36
C SER A 115 10.79 -9.67 -4.60
N LYS A 116 9.99 -10.75 -4.66
CA LYS A 116 8.71 -10.88 -3.95
C LYS A 116 8.83 -11.61 -2.61
N MET A 117 9.88 -12.39 -2.41
CA MET A 117 10.14 -13.06 -1.14
C MET A 117 10.60 -12.07 -0.08
N THR A 118 10.28 -12.36 1.18
CA THR A 118 10.73 -11.60 2.36
C THR A 118 11.94 -12.27 3.00
N ILE A 119 12.00 -13.61 2.99
CA ILE A 119 13.14 -14.34 3.57
C ILE A 119 14.39 -14.08 2.73
N ARG A 120 15.50 -13.87 3.42
CA ARG A 120 16.85 -13.75 2.87
C ARG A 120 17.82 -14.66 3.61
N GLU A 121 18.99 -14.87 3.04
CA GLU A 121 20.08 -15.56 3.73
C GLU A 121 20.42 -14.84 5.05
N GLY A 122 20.73 -15.63 6.09
CA GLY A 122 20.95 -15.15 7.45
C GLY A 122 19.68 -14.95 8.29
N TYR A 123 18.48 -14.87 7.69
CA TYR A 123 17.24 -14.67 8.44
C TYR A 123 16.82 -15.93 9.19
N PHE A 124 16.01 -15.81 10.25
CA PHE A 124 15.42 -16.96 10.91
C PHE A 124 14.42 -17.69 9.98
N ALA A 125 14.53 -19.01 9.86
CA ALA A 125 13.65 -19.84 9.03
C ALA A 125 12.28 -20.08 9.71
N ARG A 126 11.50 -18.99 9.89
CA ARG A 126 10.20 -19.01 10.57
C ARG A 126 9.10 -19.56 9.65
N PRO A 127 8.24 -20.49 10.12
CA PRO A 127 7.13 -21.04 9.34
C PRO A 127 6.18 -19.97 8.76
N SER A 128 5.92 -18.91 9.53
CA SER A 128 5.06 -17.81 9.10
C SER A 128 5.65 -17.05 7.90
N MET A 129 6.96 -16.79 7.90
CA MET A 129 7.62 -16.14 6.77
C MET A 129 7.66 -17.05 5.55
N ILE A 130 7.92 -18.35 5.73
CA ILE A 130 7.89 -19.32 4.62
C ILE A 130 6.50 -19.37 4.00
N THR A 131 5.45 -19.37 4.83
CA THR A 131 4.06 -19.36 4.38
C THR A 131 3.71 -18.07 3.63
N SER A 132 4.17 -16.92 4.12
CA SER A 132 4.02 -15.63 3.45
C SER A 132 4.71 -15.62 2.08
N ASP A 133 5.93 -16.14 2.00
CA ASP A 133 6.68 -16.21 0.75
C ASP A 133 6.03 -17.20 -0.23
N ILE A 134 5.57 -18.38 0.21
CA ILE A 134 4.78 -19.29 -0.63
C ILE A 134 3.56 -18.55 -1.22
N LYS A 135 2.86 -17.76 -0.43
CA LYS A 135 1.72 -16.95 -0.92
C LYS A 135 2.17 -15.90 -1.92
N ALA A 136 3.24 -15.14 -1.64
CA ALA A 136 3.76 -14.13 -2.54
C ALA A 136 4.20 -14.70 -3.90
N ILE A 137 4.84 -15.88 -3.89
CA ILE A 137 5.23 -16.58 -5.12
C ILE A 137 3.97 -17.05 -5.86
N LYS A 138 3.00 -17.67 -5.19
CA LYS A 138 1.72 -18.07 -5.82
C LYS A 138 0.98 -16.88 -6.44
N ASP A 139 0.94 -15.74 -5.76
CA ASP A 139 0.35 -14.50 -6.26
C ASP A 139 1.08 -14.01 -7.52
N LEU A 140 2.41 -14.03 -7.53
CA LEU A 140 3.22 -13.67 -8.71
C LEU A 140 2.89 -14.56 -9.92
N TYR A 141 2.74 -15.87 -9.69
CA TYR A 141 2.34 -16.81 -10.74
C TYR A 141 0.90 -16.58 -11.21
N ALA A 142 -0.03 -16.33 -10.29
CA ALA A 142 -1.43 -16.00 -10.59
C ALA A 142 -1.55 -14.71 -11.41
N ASP A 143 -0.73 -13.69 -11.11
CA ASP A 143 -0.65 -12.44 -11.88
C ASP A 143 -0.15 -12.65 -13.32
N LYS A 144 0.58 -13.75 -13.56
CA LYS A 144 0.98 -14.21 -14.90
C LYS A 144 0.02 -15.24 -15.50
N GLY A 145 -1.06 -15.62 -14.81
CA GLY A 145 -2.12 -16.53 -15.29
C GLY A 145 -1.96 -18.00 -14.91
N TYR A 146 -1.00 -18.34 -14.03
CA TYR A 146 -0.71 -19.70 -13.58
C TYR A 146 -1.42 -20.02 -12.26
N ASN A 147 -2.74 -20.14 -12.32
CA ASN A 147 -3.60 -20.27 -11.13
C ASN A 147 -3.51 -21.64 -10.42
N SER A 148 -2.92 -22.64 -11.07
CA SER A 148 -2.77 -24.00 -10.54
C SER A 148 -1.40 -24.25 -9.87
N THR A 149 -0.61 -23.19 -9.65
CA THR A 149 0.75 -23.30 -9.10
C THR A 149 0.76 -23.94 -7.71
N ARG A 150 1.58 -24.99 -7.57
CA ARG A 150 1.83 -25.67 -6.30
C ARG A 150 3.28 -25.46 -5.88
N ILE A 151 3.50 -25.26 -4.59
CA ILE A 151 4.84 -25.03 -4.03
C ILE A 151 4.99 -25.91 -2.81
N LYS A 152 6.07 -26.69 -2.78
CA LYS A 152 6.53 -27.42 -1.60
C LYS A 152 7.87 -26.83 -1.17
N VAL A 153 8.10 -26.75 0.14
CA VAL A 153 9.35 -26.20 0.68
C VAL A 153 10.01 -27.25 1.54
N ASP A 154 11.17 -27.73 1.11
CA ASP A 154 12.00 -28.63 1.90
C ASP A 154 12.96 -27.81 2.75
N ARG A 155 13.09 -28.19 4.02
CA ARG A 155 14.01 -27.58 4.98
C ARG A 155 15.12 -28.57 5.25
N ILE A 156 16.30 -28.32 4.69
CA ILE A 156 17.45 -29.22 4.77
C ILE A 156 18.39 -28.69 5.86
N PRO A 157 18.53 -29.35 7.02
CA PRO A 157 19.46 -28.94 8.06
C PRO A 157 20.91 -29.00 7.56
N VAL A 158 21.70 -27.98 7.89
CA VAL A 158 23.13 -27.96 7.60
C VAL A 158 23.85 -28.68 8.73
N LYS A 159 24.59 -29.75 8.40
CA LYS A 159 25.28 -30.57 9.41
C LYS A 159 26.29 -29.71 10.17
N GLY A 160 26.20 -29.72 11.50
CA GLY A 160 27.12 -28.98 12.38
C GLY A 160 26.81 -27.48 12.55
N GLU A 161 25.78 -26.95 11.89
CA GLU A 161 25.36 -25.55 12.02
C GLU A 161 23.88 -25.49 12.47
N HIS A 162 23.50 -24.50 13.28
CA HIS A 162 22.08 -24.22 13.58
C HIS A 162 21.41 -23.45 12.43
N MET A 163 21.57 -23.99 11.21
CA MET A 163 21.11 -23.40 9.96
C MET A 163 20.38 -24.41 9.09
N VAL A 164 19.54 -23.90 8.19
CA VAL A 164 18.79 -24.69 7.22
C VAL A 164 18.92 -24.08 5.83
N SER A 165 19.03 -24.92 4.80
CA SER A 165 18.81 -24.52 3.41
C SER A 165 17.34 -24.74 3.05
N LEU A 166 16.71 -23.73 2.45
CA LEU A 166 15.32 -23.80 2.00
C LEU A 166 15.29 -24.10 0.51
N VAL A 167 14.61 -25.19 0.12
CA VAL A 167 14.42 -25.56 -1.28
C VAL A 167 12.95 -25.45 -1.64
N PHE A 168 12.61 -24.41 -2.41
CA PHE A 168 11.26 -24.21 -2.94
C PHE A 168 11.13 -24.99 -4.26
N LYS A 169 10.35 -26.08 -4.21
CA LYS A 169 9.98 -26.89 -5.36
C LYS A 169 8.65 -26.37 -5.90
N ILE A 170 8.71 -25.73 -7.06
CA ILE A 170 7.59 -25.07 -7.73
C ILE A 170 7.12 -25.96 -8.87
N ASP A 171 5.83 -26.27 -8.85
CA ASP A 171 5.09 -26.82 -9.98
C ASP A 171 4.22 -25.68 -10.51
N GLU A 172 4.64 -25.09 -11.62
CA GLU A 172 4.05 -23.88 -12.20
C GLU A 172 2.63 -24.13 -12.74
N GLY A 173 2.27 -25.38 -12.99
CA GLY A 173 1.01 -25.74 -13.63
C GLY A 173 0.87 -25.13 -15.02
N THR A 174 -0.37 -25.07 -15.51
CA THR A 174 -0.68 -24.55 -16.84
C THR A 174 -1.37 -23.20 -16.76
N LYS A 175 -1.03 -22.32 -17.70
CA LYS A 175 -1.70 -21.03 -17.89
C LYS A 175 -3.15 -21.25 -18.28
N VAL A 176 -4.08 -20.71 -17.50
CA VAL A 176 -5.52 -20.81 -17.79
C VAL A 176 -5.96 -19.61 -18.61
N LYS A 177 -6.55 -19.86 -19.78
CA LYS A 177 -7.04 -18.82 -20.68
C LYS A 177 -8.57 -18.80 -20.72
N ILE A 178 -9.15 -17.63 -20.65
CA ILE A 178 -10.58 -17.40 -20.75
C ILE A 178 -10.99 -17.55 -22.20
N LYS A 179 -11.89 -18.48 -22.49
CA LYS A 179 -12.36 -18.75 -23.86
C LYS A 179 -13.67 -18.01 -24.12
N HIS A 180 -14.61 -18.11 -23.19
CA HIS A 180 -15.84 -17.35 -23.24
C HIS A 180 -16.14 -16.63 -21.92
N ILE A 181 -16.73 -15.44 -22.03
CA ILE A 181 -17.35 -14.73 -20.90
C ILE A 181 -18.81 -14.53 -21.26
N ASP A 182 -19.72 -14.91 -20.37
CA ASP A 182 -21.14 -14.67 -20.53
C ASP A 182 -21.75 -14.00 -19.29
N PHE A 183 -22.81 -13.24 -19.51
CA PHE A 183 -23.52 -12.50 -18.47
C PHE A 183 -24.97 -12.98 -18.40
N ILE A 184 -25.42 -13.30 -17.20
CA ILE A 184 -26.74 -13.86 -16.94
C ILE A 184 -27.49 -12.92 -16.03
N GLY A 185 -28.71 -12.55 -16.41
CA GLY A 185 -29.60 -11.69 -15.61
C GLY A 185 -29.46 -10.20 -15.88
N ASN A 186 -28.60 -9.79 -16.81
CA ASN A 186 -28.57 -8.40 -17.29
C ASN A 186 -29.67 -8.13 -18.32
N THR A 187 -30.57 -7.21 -17.99
CA THR A 187 -31.66 -6.76 -18.88
C THR A 187 -31.60 -5.24 -19.12
N ALA A 188 -31.12 -4.48 -18.14
CA ALA A 188 -30.98 -3.04 -18.22
C ALA A 188 -29.71 -2.58 -18.96
N ILE A 189 -28.66 -3.41 -18.96
CA ILE A 189 -27.37 -3.09 -19.60
C ILE A 189 -26.96 -4.22 -20.52
N ASP A 190 -26.61 -3.88 -21.76
CA ASP A 190 -26.12 -4.84 -22.74
C ASP A 190 -24.81 -5.51 -22.30
N SER A 191 -24.70 -6.82 -22.55
CA SER A 191 -23.49 -7.62 -22.30
C SER A 191 -22.23 -7.04 -22.96
N LYS A 192 -22.38 -6.34 -24.09
CA LYS A 192 -21.29 -5.63 -24.77
C LYS A 192 -20.74 -4.48 -23.92
N LYS A 193 -21.62 -3.71 -23.26
CA LYS A 193 -21.23 -2.61 -22.39
C LYS A 193 -20.56 -3.15 -21.11
N LEU A 194 -21.11 -4.20 -20.52
CA LEU A 194 -20.50 -4.88 -19.37
C LEU A 194 -19.09 -5.37 -19.69
N ARG A 195 -18.90 -6.01 -20.84
CA ARG A 195 -17.57 -6.47 -21.31
C ARG A 195 -16.60 -5.33 -21.60
N SER A 196 -17.09 -4.13 -21.94
CA SER A 196 -16.25 -2.98 -22.25
C SER A 196 -15.53 -2.41 -21.02
N VAL A 197 -16.16 -2.49 -19.83
CA VAL A 197 -15.58 -1.98 -18.58
C VAL A 197 -14.63 -2.96 -17.90
N MET A 198 -14.67 -4.24 -18.30
CA MET A 198 -13.74 -5.26 -17.81
C MET A 198 -12.35 -5.11 -18.42
N GLU A 199 -11.30 -5.36 -17.65
CA GLU A 199 -9.94 -5.59 -18.14
C GLU A 199 -9.73 -7.03 -18.58
N THR A 200 -10.41 -7.98 -17.96
CA THR A 200 -10.39 -9.39 -18.30
C THR A 200 -11.01 -9.58 -19.68
N LYS A 201 -10.30 -10.27 -20.58
CA LYS A 201 -10.71 -10.49 -21.97
C LYS A 201 -10.67 -11.97 -22.33
N GLU A 202 -11.53 -12.33 -23.28
CA GLU A 202 -11.44 -13.61 -23.99
C GLU A 202 -10.16 -13.67 -24.82
N ASP A 203 -9.55 -14.85 -24.83
CA ASP A 203 -8.36 -15.22 -25.60
C ASP A 203 -8.70 -15.26 -27.09
N ARG A 204 -7.93 -14.52 -27.89
CA ARG A 204 -8.02 -14.46 -29.36
C ARG A 204 -6.62 -14.50 -29.96
N TRP A 205 -6.48 -14.78 -31.26
CA TRP A 205 -5.16 -14.90 -31.89
C TRP A 205 -4.30 -13.63 -31.79
N TRP A 206 -4.92 -12.45 -31.68
CA TRP A 206 -4.24 -11.16 -31.52
C TRP A 206 -4.20 -10.63 -30.06
N ARG A 207 -4.82 -11.34 -29.11
CA ARG A 207 -4.94 -10.84 -27.72
C ARG A 207 -4.98 -11.99 -26.71
N GLY A 208 -4.06 -11.95 -25.75
CA GLY A 208 -4.06 -12.88 -24.62
C GLY A 208 -5.31 -12.72 -23.74
N GLY A 209 -5.90 -13.84 -23.32
CA GLY A 209 -7.05 -13.86 -22.43
C GLY A 209 -6.75 -14.56 -21.12
N GLU A 210 -5.66 -14.22 -20.44
CA GLU A 210 -5.28 -15.00 -19.25
C GLU A 210 -6.14 -14.67 -18.04
N LEU A 211 -6.56 -15.72 -17.34
CA LEU A 211 -7.34 -15.58 -16.12
C LEU A 211 -6.44 -15.09 -14.99
N LYS A 212 -6.61 -13.82 -14.60
CA LYS A 212 -5.96 -13.22 -13.43
C LYS A 212 -7.01 -12.97 -12.36
N PRO A 213 -7.01 -13.69 -11.22
CA PRO A 213 -8.06 -13.61 -10.22
C PRO A 213 -8.32 -12.19 -9.69
N LYS A 214 -7.26 -11.45 -9.33
CA LYS A 214 -7.36 -10.07 -8.84
C LYS A 214 -8.03 -9.14 -9.85
N LYS A 215 -7.65 -9.24 -11.13
CA LYS A 215 -8.28 -8.45 -12.20
C LYS A 215 -9.76 -8.78 -12.37
N LEU A 216 -10.11 -10.06 -12.31
CA LEU A 216 -11.50 -10.49 -12.42
C LEU A 216 -12.33 -9.95 -11.25
N GLU A 217 -11.83 -9.99 -10.02
CA GLU A 217 -12.50 -9.41 -8.85
C GLU A 217 -12.74 -7.90 -9.02
N ASP A 218 -11.73 -7.17 -9.51
CA ASP A 218 -11.85 -5.74 -9.79
C ASP A 218 -12.84 -5.46 -10.93
N ASP A 219 -12.90 -6.33 -11.93
CA ASP A 219 -13.88 -6.24 -13.02
C ASP A 219 -15.32 -6.42 -12.52
N LEU A 220 -15.57 -7.35 -11.59
CA LEU A 220 -16.90 -7.51 -10.98
C LEU A 220 -17.30 -6.24 -10.21
N LYS A 221 -16.35 -5.60 -9.50
CA LYS A 221 -16.58 -4.31 -8.83
C LYS A 221 -16.88 -3.19 -9.84
N LYS A 222 -16.15 -3.12 -10.96
CA LYS A 222 -16.40 -2.15 -12.03
C LYS A 222 -17.78 -2.33 -12.66
N ILE A 223 -18.20 -3.56 -12.90
CA ILE A 223 -19.55 -3.86 -13.39
C ILE A 223 -20.60 -3.44 -12.37
N LYS A 224 -20.42 -3.80 -11.09
CA LYS A 224 -21.33 -3.38 -10.02
C LYS A 224 -21.44 -1.85 -9.95
N LYS A 225 -20.30 -1.16 -9.98
CA LYS A 225 -20.22 0.30 -9.98
C LYS A 225 -20.93 0.92 -11.20
N LEU A 226 -20.85 0.30 -12.38
CA LEU A 226 -21.59 0.73 -13.57
C LEU A 226 -23.12 0.69 -13.34
N TYR A 227 -23.62 -0.36 -12.69
CA TYR A 227 -25.03 -0.47 -12.29
C TYR A 227 -25.42 0.56 -11.23
N GLU A 228 -24.61 0.71 -10.18
CA GLU A 228 -24.83 1.71 -9.12
C GLU A 228 -24.88 3.14 -9.69
N ASN A 229 -24.10 3.42 -10.74
CA ASN A 229 -24.09 4.70 -11.44
C ASN A 229 -25.30 4.94 -12.36
N LEU A 230 -26.09 3.90 -12.64
CA LEU A 230 -27.32 3.94 -13.42
C LEU A 230 -28.56 3.78 -12.54
N GLY A 231 -28.42 3.94 -11.22
CA GLY A 231 -29.50 3.91 -10.25
C GLY A 231 -29.76 2.56 -9.62
N TYR A 232 -29.01 1.51 -9.95
CA TYR A 232 -29.22 0.16 -9.42
C TYR A 232 -28.37 -0.07 -8.17
N LEU A 233 -28.80 0.50 -7.02
CA LEU A 233 -28.03 0.48 -5.77
C LEU A 233 -27.92 -0.90 -5.12
N ASP A 234 -28.92 -1.75 -5.36
CA ASP A 234 -29.00 -3.10 -4.82
C ASP A 234 -28.38 -4.14 -5.78
N ALA A 235 -27.66 -3.69 -6.82
CA ALA A 235 -27.10 -4.57 -7.83
C ALA A 235 -26.08 -5.56 -7.25
N GLY A 236 -26.31 -6.84 -7.50
CA GLY A 236 -25.39 -7.94 -7.18
C GLY A 236 -24.65 -8.40 -8.42
N VAL A 237 -23.33 -8.57 -8.33
CA VAL A 237 -22.50 -9.12 -9.41
C VAL A 237 -21.61 -10.20 -8.84
N SER A 238 -21.73 -11.41 -9.36
CA SER A 238 -21.00 -12.57 -8.84
C SER A 238 -20.63 -13.55 -9.94
N ILE A 239 -19.62 -14.39 -9.67
CA ILE A 239 -19.30 -15.49 -10.58
C ILE A 239 -20.28 -16.62 -10.28
N PHE A 240 -21.13 -16.95 -11.25
CA PHE A 240 -22.06 -18.05 -11.13
C PHE A 240 -21.39 -19.39 -11.36
N LYS A 241 -20.60 -19.48 -12.44
CA LYS A 241 -19.93 -20.73 -12.83
C LYS A 241 -18.62 -20.47 -13.54
N LYS A 242 -17.66 -21.37 -13.32
CA LYS A 242 -16.40 -21.49 -14.08
C LYS A 242 -16.36 -22.88 -14.69
N VAL A 243 -16.28 -23.00 -16.02
CA VAL A 243 -16.28 -24.28 -16.72
C VAL A 243 -14.93 -24.49 -17.39
N ALA A 244 -14.20 -25.52 -16.96
CA ALA A 244 -12.94 -25.89 -17.58
C ALA A 244 -13.20 -26.50 -18.97
N VAL A 245 -12.45 -26.03 -19.97
CA VAL A 245 -12.49 -26.52 -21.35
C VAL A 245 -11.08 -26.84 -21.84
N ASN A 246 -10.96 -27.65 -22.91
CA ASN A 246 -9.68 -28.05 -23.50
C ASN A 246 -8.69 -28.65 -22.48
N GLY A 247 -9.15 -29.60 -21.65
CA GLY A 247 -8.30 -30.25 -20.64
C GLY A 247 -7.78 -29.28 -19.58
N ALA A 248 -8.64 -28.37 -19.10
CA ALA A 248 -8.36 -27.34 -18.09
C ALA A 248 -7.35 -26.24 -18.49
N LYS A 249 -6.93 -26.17 -19.76
CA LYS A 249 -6.15 -25.04 -20.30
C LYS A 249 -7.03 -23.84 -20.66
N GLY A 250 -8.33 -24.06 -20.88
CA GLY A 250 -9.33 -23.04 -21.13
C GLY A 250 -10.36 -22.95 -20.00
N MET A 251 -11.00 -21.78 -19.87
CA MET A 251 -12.08 -21.55 -18.91
C MET A 251 -13.18 -20.69 -19.54
N ASP A 252 -14.43 -21.12 -19.40
CA ASP A 252 -15.60 -20.28 -19.66
C ASP A 252 -16.12 -19.70 -18.34
N LEU A 253 -16.41 -18.40 -18.36
CA LEU A 253 -16.85 -17.63 -17.19
C LEU A 253 -18.30 -17.19 -17.37
N TYR A 254 -19.15 -17.54 -16.41
CA TYR A 254 -20.53 -17.11 -16.37
C TYR A 254 -20.71 -16.18 -15.16
N ILE A 255 -20.98 -14.92 -15.43
CA ILE A 255 -21.15 -13.86 -14.42
C ILE A 255 -22.65 -13.64 -14.25
N LYS A 256 -23.17 -13.87 -13.05
CA LYS A 256 -24.57 -13.57 -12.73
C LYS A 256 -24.69 -12.14 -12.23
N ILE A 257 -25.72 -11.48 -12.72
CA ILE A 257 -26.10 -10.12 -12.38
C ILE A 257 -27.53 -10.17 -11.82
N ASP A 258 -27.67 -9.67 -10.61
CA ASP A 258 -28.95 -9.40 -9.97
C ASP A 258 -29.13 -7.88 -9.99
N GLU A 259 -29.86 -7.33 -10.97
CA GLU A 259 -29.89 -5.87 -11.20
C GLU A 259 -30.54 -5.10 -10.06
N GLY A 260 -31.52 -5.69 -9.36
CA GLY A 260 -32.26 -5.00 -8.31
C GLY A 260 -33.18 -3.90 -8.85
N LYS A 261 -33.59 -2.98 -7.97
CA LYS A 261 -34.48 -1.86 -8.33
C LYS A 261 -33.67 -0.68 -8.85
N GLN A 262 -34.19 0.00 -9.87
CA GLN A 262 -33.64 1.27 -10.32
C GLN A 262 -34.21 2.42 -9.49
N TYR A 263 -33.31 3.19 -8.88
CA TYR A 263 -33.62 4.42 -8.15
C TYR A 263 -33.35 5.65 -9.03
N ARG A 264 -34.25 6.62 -8.96
CA ARG A 264 -34.10 7.93 -9.61
C ARG A 264 -33.80 9.01 -8.58
N LEU A 265 -33.06 10.02 -8.99
CA LEU A 265 -32.83 11.21 -8.20
C LEU A 265 -34.15 11.99 -8.05
N GLY A 266 -34.49 12.36 -6.82
CA GLY A 266 -35.59 13.25 -6.51
C GLY A 266 -35.12 14.70 -6.46
N SER A 267 -35.57 15.42 -5.43
CA SER A 267 -35.12 16.77 -5.11
C SER A 267 -33.72 16.77 -4.48
N ILE A 268 -32.92 17.80 -4.79
CA ILE A 268 -31.65 18.07 -4.12
C ILE A 268 -31.82 19.34 -3.29
N HIS A 269 -31.53 19.24 -2.00
CA HIS A 269 -31.45 20.38 -1.10
C HIS A 269 -30.06 20.44 -0.48
N TRP A 270 -29.62 21.63 -0.07
CA TRP A 270 -28.40 21.81 0.70
C TRP A 270 -28.63 22.79 1.83
N SER A 271 -27.79 22.70 2.86
CA SER A 271 -27.86 23.59 4.03
C SER A 271 -26.50 23.67 4.73
N GLY A 272 -26.32 24.72 5.54
CA GLY A 272 -25.11 24.91 6.34
C GLY A 272 -24.00 25.70 5.65
N ASN A 273 -24.20 26.10 4.40
CA ASN A 273 -23.31 27.02 3.69
C ASN A 273 -23.55 28.48 4.10
N LYS A 274 -22.53 29.12 4.67
CA LYS A 274 -22.49 30.56 4.95
C LYS A 274 -21.39 31.26 4.15
N VAL A 275 -20.30 30.55 3.86
CA VAL A 275 -19.14 31.07 3.11
C VAL A 275 -19.36 31.04 1.61
N ILE A 276 -19.96 29.95 1.11
CA ILE A 276 -20.24 29.75 -0.31
C ILE A 276 -21.71 30.08 -0.59
N LYS A 277 -21.97 30.94 -1.58
CA LYS A 277 -23.32 31.33 -2.00
C LYS A 277 -24.04 30.17 -2.66
N ASP A 278 -25.37 30.12 -2.50
CA ASP A 278 -26.24 29.09 -3.08
C ASP A 278 -26.07 28.95 -4.59
N SER A 279 -25.97 30.07 -5.33
CA SER A 279 -25.81 30.05 -6.78
C SER A 279 -24.56 29.28 -7.25
N ARG A 280 -23.47 29.32 -6.47
CA ARG A 280 -22.23 28.59 -6.78
C ARG A 280 -22.35 27.10 -6.51
N ILE A 281 -23.10 26.73 -5.47
CA ILE A 281 -23.41 25.32 -5.18
C ILE A 281 -24.34 24.77 -6.26
N GLU A 282 -25.33 25.55 -6.67
CA GLU A 282 -26.26 25.20 -7.75
C GLU A 282 -25.52 24.93 -9.08
N GLU A 283 -24.56 25.78 -9.45
CA GLU A 283 -23.69 25.57 -10.63
C GLU A 283 -22.90 24.24 -10.57
N ALA A 284 -22.56 23.75 -9.37
CA ALA A 284 -21.86 22.48 -9.20
C ALA A 284 -22.79 21.26 -9.32
N ILE A 285 -24.10 21.44 -9.13
CA ILE A 285 -25.09 20.37 -9.22
C ILE A 285 -25.37 20.07 -10.69
N ASN A 286 -24.61 19.13 -11.25
CA ASN A 286 -24.72 18.68 -12.63
C ASN A 286 -25.72 17.52 -12.83
N MET A 287 -26.78 17.48 -12.02
CA MET A 287 -27.81 16.44 -12.04
C MET A 287 -29.19 17.06 -11.93
N LYS A 288 -30.16 16.48 -12.65
CA LYS A 288 -31.56 16.92 -12.61
C LYS A 288 -32.45 15.88 -11.91
N PRO A 289 -33.48 16.31 -11.16
CA PRO A 289 -34.53 15.42 -10.70
C PRO A 289 -35.09 14.55 -11.83
N GLY A 290 -35.32 13.27 -11.56
CA GLY A 290 -35.78 12.27 -12.52
C GLY A 290 -34.67 11.50 -13.24
N GLU A 291 -33.42 12.00 -13.25
CA GLU A 291 -32.28 11.22 -13.75
C GLU A 291 -32.04 9.95 -12.89
N PRO A 292 -31.43 8.90 -13.45
CA PRO A 292 -30.96 7.77 -12.64
C PRO A 292 -30.03 8.24 -11.54
N TYR A 293 -30.22 7.72 -10.33
CA TYR A 293 -29.35 8.03 -9.21
C TYR A 293 -27.92 7.53 -9.49
N SER A 294 -26.90 8.36 -9.29
CA SER A 294 -25.53 8.01 -9.64
C SER A 294 -24.58 8.33 -8.50
N LEU A 295 -23.91 7.32 -7.96
CA LEU A 295 -22.94 7.51 -6.87
C LEU A 295 -21.77 8.38 -7.31
N ASP A 296 -21.22 8.14 -8.51
CA ASP A 296 -20.08 8.93 -9.02
C ASP A 296 -20.43 10.39 -9.27
N LYS A 297 -21.64 10.68 -9.79
CA LYS A 297 -22.05 12.08 -9.97
C LYS A 297 -22.21 12.79 -8.63
N ILE A 298 -22.78 12.11 -7.61
CA ILE A 298 -22.95 12.68 -6.27
C ILE A 298 -21.59 12.90 -5.59
N GLU A 299 -20.68 11.93 -5.68
CA GLU A 299 -19.31 12.09 -5.21
C GLU A 299 -18.62 13.26 -5.92
N GLY A 300 -18.81 13.39 -7.24
CA GLY A 300 -18.33 14.53 -8.02
C GLY A 300 -18.88 15.87 -7.55
N ILE A 301 -20.18 15.96 -7.24
CA ILE A 301 -20.81 17.16 -6.66
C ILE A 301 -20.19 17.46 -5.28
N GLN A 302 -20.02 16.47 -4.42
CA GLN A 302 -19.39 16.66 -3.11
C GLN A 302 -17.95 17.16 -3.23
N VAL A 303 -17.17 16.59 -4.16
CA VAL A 303 -15.79 17.02 -4.46
C VAL A 303 -15.77 18.44 -5.02
N ALA A 304 -16.68 18.79 -5.92
CA ALA A 304 -16.78 20.14 -6.47
C ALA A 304 -17.09 21.17 -5.37
N ILE A 305 -18.07 20.90 -4.51
CA ILE A 305 -18.42 21.78 -3.39
C ILE A 305 -17.26 21.87 -2.39
N ASN A 306 -16.67 20.73 -1.98
CA ASN A 306 -15.49 20.71 -1.10
C ASN A 306 -14.34 21.55 -1.68
N SER A 307 -14.08 21.44 -2.98
CA SER A 307 -13.01 22.20 -3.63
C SER A 307 -13.21 23.71 -3.53
N MET A 308 -14.46 24.20 -3.62
CA MET A 308 -14.77 25.62 -3.43
C MET A 308 -14.45 26.09 -2.00
N TYR A 309 -14.70 25.24 -1.00
CA TYR A 309 -14.35 25.51 0.39
C TYR A 309 -12.84 25.48 0.62
N TRP A 310 -12.15 24.51 0.03
CA TRP A 310 -10.69 24.37 0.08
C TRP A 310 -9.97 25.56 -0.56
N ASP A 311 -10.53 26.14 -1.63
CA ASP A 311 -10.04 27.39 -2.23
C ASP A 311 -10.26 28.63 -1.34
N LYS A 312 -11.09 28.52 -0.30
CA LYS A 312 -11.31 29.57 0.71
C LYS A 312 -10.59 29.29 2.04
N GLY A 313 -9.82 28.21 2.11
CA GLY A 313 -9.08 27.78 3.31
C GLY A 313 -9.83 26.83 4.23
N TYR A 314 -11.06 26.44 3.92
CA TYR A 314 -11.86 25.55 4.76
C TYR A 314 -11.55 24.07 4.47
N ILE A 315 -10.31 23.66 4.72
CA ILE A 315 -9.81 22.31 4.38
C ILE A 315 -10.56 21.19 5.12
N TRP A 316 -11.03 21.47 6.33
CA TRP A 316 -11.78 20.54 7.16
C TRP A 316 -13.29 20.57 6.90
N SER A 317 -13.74 21.32 5.89
CA SER A 317 -15.15 21.29 5.48
C SER A 317 -15.58 19.88 5.10
N ARG A 318 -16.83 19.55 5.39
CA ARG A 318 -17.42 18.24 5.11
C ARG A 318 -18.82 18.39 4.53
N ILE A 319 -19.08 17.70 3.42
CA ILE A 319 -20.41 17.57 2.84
C ILE A 319 -20.95 16.19 3.20
N ILE A 320 -21.97 16.16 4.04
CA ILE A 320 -22.62 14.94 4.53
C ILE A 320 -23.91 14.72 3.72
N PRO A 321 -23.98 13.72 2.84
CA PRO A 321 -25.16 13.45 2.04
C PRO A 321 -26.14 12.62 2.87
N VAL A 322 -27.33 13.18 3.12
CA VAL A 322 -28.43 12.46 3.76
C VAL A 322 -29.41 12.05 2.66
N ARG A 323 -29.67 10.74 2.56
CA ARG A 323 -30.54 10.17 1.53
C ARG A 323 -31.90 9.87 2.14
N ARG A 324 -32.97 10.38 1.53
CA ARG A 324 -34.35 10.02 1.88
C ARG A 324 -34.96 9.22 0.75
N VAL A 325 -35.19 7.94 1.00
CA VAL A 325 -35.74 7.02 0.01
C VAL A 325 -37.27 7.01 0.12
N LYS A 326 -37.95 7.35 -0.97
CA LYS A 326 -39.41 7.25 -1.09
C LYS A 326 -39.74 6.40 -2.33
N ARG A 327 -40.12 5.14 -2.10
CA ARG A 327 -40.30 4.13 -3.16
C ARG A 327 -39.00 3.95 -3.95
N ASN A 328 -38.99 4.32 -5.23
CA ASN A 328 -37.83 4.24 -6.13
C ASN A 328 -37.21 5.63 -6.42
N VAL A 329 -37.52 6.64 -5.60
CA VAL A 329 -36.97 7.99 -5.72
C VAL A 329 -36.15 8.31 -4.49
N ILE A 330 -34.97 8.91 -4.68
CA ILE A 330 -34.06 9.29 -3.61
C ILE A 330 -33.92 10.80 -3.60
N ASP A 331 -34.49 11.45 -2.59
CA ASP A 331 -34.22 12.85 -2.29
C ASP A 331 -32.86 12.95 -1.58
N LEU A 332 -32.07 13.96 -1.94
CA LEU A 332 -30.71 14.17 -1.46
C LEU A 332 -30.62 15.49 -0.70
N ASP A 333 -30.30 15.42 0.60
CA ASP A 333 -30.01 16.60 1.41
C ASP A 333 -28.51 16.66 1.71
N LEU A 334 -27.82 17.64 1.16
CA LEU A 334 -26.40 17.88 1.37
C LEU A 334 -26.22 18.80 2.59
N ARG A 335 -25.82 18.23 3.73
CA ARG A 335 -25.50 18.99 4.94
C ARG A 335 -24.04 19.40 4.92
N ILE A 336 -23.79 20.70 4.89
CA ILE A 336 -22.45 21.28 4.80
C ILE A 336 -22.01 21.69 6.20
N VAL A 337 -20.85 21.18 6.62
CA VAL A 337 -20.17 21.56 7.86
C VAL A 337 -18.89 22.27 7.46
N GLU A 338 -18.85 23.59 7.58
CA GLU A 338 -17.75 24.41 7.04
C GLU A 338 -16.46 24.30 7.86
N ASN A 339 -16.58 24.24 9.20
CA ASN A 339 -15.47 24.37 10.15
C ASN A 339 -14.70 25.70 10.00
N LYS A 340 -13.56 25.84 10.68
CA LYS A 340 -12.71 27.05 10.61
C LYS A 340 -11.74 26.96 9.41
N PRO A 341 -11.34 28.11 8.83
CA PRO A 341 -10.30 28.11 7.81
C PRO A 341 -8.93 27.79 8.42
N ALA A 342 -8.12 27.03 7.69
CA ALA A 342 -6.78 26.61 8.08
C ALA A 342 -5.70 27.49 7.45
N SER A 343 -4.66 27.78 8.22
CA SER A 343 -3.43 28.41 7.74
C SER A 343 -2.33 27.37 7.54
N ILE A 344 -1.40 27.65 6.64
CA ILE A 344 -0.22 26.82 6.39
C ILE A 344 0.86 27.24 7.38
N GLN A 345 1.26 26.34 8.28
CA GLN A 345 2.31 26.62 9.26
C GLN A 345 3.70 26.32 8.69
N GLU A 346 3.83 25.19 8.02
CA GLU A 346 5.10 24.78 7.42
C GLU A 346 4.88 24.08 6.07
N ILE A 347 5.83 24.25 5.15
CA ILE A 347 5.90 23.48 3.90
C ILE A 347 7.21 22.71 3.88
N LYS A 348 7.12 21.39 4.07
CA LYS A 348 8.24 20.45 4.04
C LYS A 348 8.35 19.82 2.66
N ILE A 349 9.54 19.82 2.09
CA ILE A 349 9.82 19.16 0.80
C ILE A 349 10.71 17.94 1.10
N ALA A 350 10.32 16.78 0.59
CA ALA A 350 10.99 15.51 0.83
C ALA A 350 11.16 14.70 -0.46
N GLY A 351 12.23 13.92 -0.53
CA GLY A 351 12.56 13.06 -1.68
C GLY A 351 13.46 13.72 -2.73
N ASN A 352 13.84 14.99 -2.55
CA ASN A 352 14.84 15.67 -3.35
C ASN A 352 16.25 15.34 -2.84
N THR A 353 16.85 14.28 -3.39
CA THR A 353 18.21 13.83 -3.04
C THR A 353 19.31 14.56 -3.81
N LYS A 354 19.01 14.99 -5.04
CA LYS A 354 19.96 15.73 -5.90
C LYS A 354 19.54 17.18 -6.10
N THR A 355 18.26 17.41 -6.37
CA THR A 355 17.69 18.73 -6.63
C THR A 355 17.67 19.55 -5.36
N PHE A 356 18.21 20.76 -5.42
CA PHE A 356 18.16 21.70 -4.31
C PHE A 356 16.72 22.07 -3.99
N GLU A 357 16.41 22.14 -2.71
CA GLU A 357 15.07 22.50 -2.25
C GLU A 357 14.61 23.86 -2.79
N SER A 358 15.53 24.84 -2.91
CA SER A 358 15.24 26.17 -3.45
C SER A 358 14.71 26.15 -4.89
N VAL A 359 15.11 25.15 -5.69
CA VAL A 359 14.61 24.95 -7.07
C VAL A 359 13.15 24.54 -7.08
N ILE A 360 12.71 23.78 -6.07
CA ILE A 360 11.33 23.34 -5.90
C ILE A 360 10.52 24.45 -5.24
N ARG A 361 11.03 25.01 -4.13
CA ARG A 361 10.37 26.00 -3.29
C ARG A 361 10.03 27.28 -4.05
N ARG A 362 10.87 27.73 -5.00
CA ARG A 362 10.60 28.92 -5.82
C ARG A 362 9.39 28.79 -6.76
N GLU A 363 8.91 27.58 -7.01
CA GLU A 363 7.72 27.35 -7.81
C GLU A 363 6.41 27.47 -7.01
N PHE A 364 6.50 27.61 -5.68
CA PHE A 364 5.32 27.71 -4.81
C PHE A 364 4.66 29.09 -4.88
N LYS A 365 3.33 29.08 -4.81
CA LYS A 365 2.46 30.27 -4.74
C LYS A 365 1.90 30.53 -3.35
N VAL A 366 2.02 29.56 -2.46
CA VAL A 366 1.64 29.65 -1.05
C VAL A 366 2.88 29.57 -0.17
N TYR A 367 2.86 30.32 0.93
CA TYR A 367 3.95 30.42 1.88
C TYR A 367 3.46 30.13 3.30
N PRO A 368 4.37 29.74 4.23
CA PRO A 368 4.06 29.71 5.66
C PRO A 368 3.42 31.02 6.13
N GLY A 369 2.31 30.92 6.86
CA GLY A 369 1.47 32.03 7.30
C GLY A 369 0.27 32.31 6.39
N ASP A 370 0.29 31.86 5.14
CA ASP A 370 -0.84 32.04 4.23
C ASP A 370 -2.01 31.12 4.62
N ARG A 371 -3.23 31.53 4.27
CA ARG A 371 -4.38 30.62 4.28
C ARG A 371 -4.21 29.55 3.21
N PHE A 372 -4.65 28.33 3.51
CA PHE A 372 -4.66 27.27 2.51
C PHE A 372 -5.57 27.66 1.33
N VAL A 373 -5.07 27.50 0.10
CA VAL A 373 -5.85 27.69 -1.13
C VAL A 373 -5.50 26.55 -2.08
N LEU A 374 -6.46 25.66 -2.33
CA LEU A 374 -6.24 24.46 -3.14
C LEU A 374 -5.75 24.81 -4.56
N SER A 375 -6.34 25.81 -5.21
CA SER A 375 -5.97 26.22 -6.57
C SER A 375 -4.51 26.64 -6.69
N GLU A 376 -3.99 27.37 -5.70
CA GLU A 376 -2.59 27.83 -5.65
C GLU A 376 -1.64 26.70 -5.29
N VAL A 377 -2.02 25.79 -4.39
CA VAL A 377 -1.24 24.57 -4.11
C VAL A 377 -1.16 23.71 -5.37
N GLN A 378 -2.28 23.42 -6.03
CA GLN A 378 -2.29 22.63 -7.27
C GLN A 378 -1.48 23.30 -8.38
N ARG A 379 -1.53 24.64 -8.48
CA ARG A 379 -0.69 25.39 -9.42
C ARG A 379 0.79 25.22 -9.10
N SER A 380 1.16 25.33 -7.84
CA SER A 380 2.53 25.10 -7.37
C SER A 380 3.01 23.68 -7.73
N LEU A 381 2.19 22.66 -7.49
CA LEU A 381 2.52 21.26 -7.83
C LEU A 381 2.67 21.06 -9.36
N ARG A 382 1.84 21.73 -10.17
CA ARG A 382 1.97 21.73 -11.63
C ARG A 382 3.24 22.42 -12.10
N ASP A 383 3.58 23.57 -11.52
CA ASP A 383 4.80 24.31 -11.86
C ASP A 383 6.05 23.47 -11.51
N VAL A 384 6.06 22.82 -10.33
CA VAL A 384 7.13 21.87 -9.94
C VAL A 384 7.20 20.67 -10.88
N PHE A 385 6.06 20.07 -11.26
CA PHE A 385 6.05 18.95 -12.20
C PHE A 385 6.57 19.36 -13.58
N SER A 386 6.25 20.58 -14.01
CA SER A 386 6.66 21.14 -15.31
C SER A 386 8.16 21.38 -15.43
N LEU A 387 8.90 21.41 -14.30
CA LEU A 387 10.36 21.40 -14.31
C LEU A 387 10.92 20.14 -15.02
N GLY A 388 10.17 19.04 -15.01
CA GLY A 388 10.58 17.81 -15.67
C GLY A 388 11.68 17.04 -14.93
N TYR A 389 11.93 17.34 -13.65
CA TYR A 389 12.95 16.68 -12.81
C TYR A 389 12.45 15.44 -12.06
N PHE A 390 11.14 15.19 -12.10
CA PHE A 390 10.48 14.16 -11.30
C PHE A 390 9.75 13.13 -12.19
N LYS A 391 9.55 11.91 -11.65
CA LYS A 391 8.86 10.81 -12.35
C LYS A 391 7.36 11.08 -12.55
N GLY A 392 6.77 11.90 -11.70
CA GLY A 392 5.35 12.24 -11.72
C GLY A 392 5.07 13.54 -10.96
N PRO A 393 3.80 13.97 -10.88
CA PRO A 393 3.44 15.13 -10.09
C PRO A 393 3.81 14.93 -8.62
N PRO A 394 4.34 15.95 -7.93
CA PRO A 394 4.61 15.85 -6.50
C PRO A 394 3.33 15.49 -5.73
N LYS A 395 3.47 14.64 -4.71
CA LYS A 395 2.38 14.28 -3.82
C LYS A 395 2.32 15.28 -2.67
N VAL A 396 1.12 15.69 -2.30
CA VAL A 396 0.89 16.55 -1.13
C VAL A 396 0.17 15.74 -0.07
N ASP A 397 0.75 15.71 1.13
CA ASP A 397 0.10 15.24 2.33
C ASP A 397 -0.11 16.42 3.27
N THR A 398 -1.22 16.42 4.00
CA THR A 398 -1.57 17.48 4.96
C THR A 398 -1.60 16.91 6.37
N GLU A 399 -0.86 17.51 7.29
CA GLU A 399 -0.80 17.10 8.69
C GLU A 399 -1.40 18.19 9.59
N PRO A 400 -2.40 17.89 10.44
CA PRO A 400 -2.94 18.88 11.37
C PRO A 400 -1.89 19.22 12.44
N VAL A 401 -1.76 20.51 12.75
CA VAL A 401 -0.77 21.03 13.70
C VAL A 401 -1.37 21.32 15.07
N ASN A 402 -2.60 21.80 15.10
CA ASN A 402 -3.29 22.24 16.31
C ASN A 402 -4.79 21.90 16.26
N GLU A 403 -5.48 22.13 17.38
CA GLU A 403 -6.93 21.97 17.49
C GLU A 403 -7.71 23.04 16.69
N GLU A 404 -7.05 24.14 16.30
CA GLU A 404 -7.64 25.20 15.48
C GLU A 404 -7.81 24.78 14.01
N GLY A 405 -7.09 23.74 13.59
CA GLY A 405 -7.16 23.17 12.25
C GLY A 405 -6.07 23.64 11.30
N ASP A 406 -5.01 24.29 11.78
CA ASP A 406 -3.86 24.63 10.93
C ASP A 406 -3.12 23.39 10.44
N ILE A 407 -2.42 23.53 9.32
CA ILE A 407 -1.80 22.40 8.63
C ILE A 407 -0.32 22.62 8.29
N ASN A 408 0.41 21.53 8.28
CA ASN A 408 1.69 21.41 7.60
C ASN A 408 1.48 20.72 6.25
N LEU A 409 2.13 21.24 5.21
CA LEU A 409 2.15 20.64 3.89
C LEU A 409 3.44 19.83 3.72
N LEU A 410 3.30 18.52 3.52
CA LEU A 410 4.40 17.64 3.17
C LEU A 410 4.36 17.33 1.68
N ILE A 411 5.33 17.88 0.95
CA ILE A 411 5.49 17.76 -0.48
C ILE A 411 6.51 16.67 -0.77
N LYS A 412 6.04 15.54 -1.28
CA LYS A 412 6.89 14.39 -1.64
C LYS A 412 7.15 14.38 -3.14
N VAL A 413 8.43 14.45 -3.51
CA VAL A 413 8.88 14.33 -4.90
C VAL A 413 9.63 13.01 -5.11
N ASP A 414 9.57 12.48 -6.33
CA ASP A 414 10.34 11.30 -6.75
C ASP A 414 11.20 11.70 -7.96
N GLU A 415 12.49 11.90 -7.71
CA GLU A 415 13.44 12.34 -8.74
C GLU A 415 13.65 11.30 -9.83
N LYS A 416 13.84 11.79 -11.06
CA LYS A 416 14.25 10.98 -12.20
C LYS A 416 15.58 11.46 -12.76
N GLN A 417 16.14 10.66 -13.65
CA GLN A 417 17.27 11.09 -14.44
C GLN A 417 16.86 12.24 -15.37
N THR A 418 17.56 13.36 -15.25
CA THR A 418 17.32 14.60 -15.98
C THR A 418 18.25 14.76 -17.19
N GLY A 419 19.37 14.04 -17.19
CA GLY A 419 20.28 13.92 -18.30
C GLY A 419 19.81 12.94 -19.36
N TYR A 420 19.91 13.33 -20.63
CA TYR A 420 19.56 12.48 -21.76
C TYR A 420 20.53 12.69 -22.93
N PHE A 421 20.68 11.63 -23.70
CA PHE A 421 21.46 11.60 -24.92
C PHE A 421 20.50 11.50 -26.11
N ARG A 422 20.73 12.28 -27.16
CA ARG A 422 19.97 12.27 -28.41
C ARG A 422 20.92 11.94 -29.56
N MET A 423 20.48 11.08 -30.47
CA MET A 423 21.14 10.85 -31.74
C MET A 423 20.09 10.73 -32.84
N GLY A 424 20.44 11.16 -34.05
CA GLY A 424 19.59 10.99 -35.22
C GLY A 424 20.40 11.09 -36.50
N ALA A 425 19.97 10.38 -37.53
CA ALA A 425 20.54 10.46 -38.86
C ALA A 425 19.42 10.41 -39.91
N GLY A 426 19.63 11.07 -41.04
CA GLY A 426 18.68 11.16 -42.14
C GLY A 426 19.39 11.39 -43.47
N PHE A 427 18.72 11.03 -44.55
CA PHE A 427 19.23 11.19 -45.90
C PHE A 427 18.26 12.03 -46.72
N SER A 428 18.76 13.02 -47.46
CA SER A 428 17.95 13.81 -48.39
C SER A 428 18.73 14.16 -49.66
N GLN A 429 18.00 14.44 -50.76
CA GLN A 429 18.64 14.82 -52.03
C GLN A 429 19.47 16.10 -51.90
N LEU A 430 19.05 17.03 -51.05
CA LEU A 430 19.72 18.32 -50.85
C LEU A 430 20.94 18.22 -49.91
N ASN A 431 20.84 17.47 -48.80
CA ASN A 431 21.87 17.43 -47.75
C ASN A 431 22.69 16.12 -47.71
N SER A 432 22.37 15.16 -48.58
CA SER A 432 22.92 13.79 -48.54
C SER A 432 22.75 13.19 -47.13
N LEU A 433 23.69 12.38 -46.65
CA LEU A 433 23.67 11.90 -45.26
C LEU A 433 23.91 13.07 -44.28
N SER A 434 23.03 13.21 -43.30
CA SER A 434 23.12 14.20 -42.22
C SER A 434 22.66 13.60 -40.90
N GLY A 435 23.03 14.22 -39.79
CA GLY A 435 22.64 13.75 -38.47
C GLY A 435 23.08 14.68 -37.35
N PHE A 436 22.78 14.25 -36.13
CA PHE A 436 23.16 14.96 -34.92
C PHE A 436 23.44 13.99 -33.78
N LEU A 437 24.35 14.39 -32.90
CA LEU A 437 24.59 13.79 -31.59
C LEU A 437 24.47 14.91 -30.55
N GLY A 438 23.73 14.69 -29.48
CA GLY A 438 23.52 15.69 -28.44
C GLY A 438 23.46 15.06 -27.06
N ILE A 439 24.11 15.70 -26.08
CA ILE A 439 23.96 15.36 -24.67
C ILE A 439 23.45 16.60 -23.94
N SER A 440 22.47 16.43 -23.07
CA SER A 440 21.95 17.53 -22.25
C SER A 440 21.64 17.05 -20.85
N GLU A 441 21.92 17.91 -19.87
CA GLU A 441 21.54 17.75 -18.47
C GLU A 441 20.71 18.98 -18.07
N ASN A 442 19.42 18.75 -17.81
CA ASN A 442 18.44 19.82 -17.54
C ASN A 442 18.44 20.29 -16.08
N ASN A 443 19.07 19.55 -15.17
CA ASN A 443 19.17 19.88 -13.74
C ASN A 443 20.61 19.72 -13.26
N PHE A 444 21.52 20.42 -13.92
CA PHE A 444 22.95 20.33 -13.67
C PHE A 444 23.27 20.65 -12.21
N LEU A 445 23.94 19.68 -11.55
CA LEU A 445 24.26 19.70 -10.11
C LEU A 445 23.05 19.95 -9.20
N GLY A 446 21.84 19.60 -9.66
CA GLY A 446 20.60 19.77 -8.88
C GLY A 446 20.12 21.22 -8.77
N ARG A 447 20.69 22.16 -9.53
CA ARG A 447 20.44 23.61 -9.37
C ARG A 447 19.37 24.17 -10.31
N GLY A 448 18.71 23.31 -11.08
CA GLY A 448 17.76 23.72 -12.12
C GLY A 448 18.42 24.47 -13.28
N LYS A 449 19.72 24.27 -13.48
CA LYS A 449 20.54 24.80 -14.58
C LYS A 449 20.59 23.79 -15.70
N ARG A 450 20.60 24.25 -16.95
CA ARG A 450 20.75 23.39 -18.12
C ARG A 450 22.14 23.53 -18.72
N ILE A 451 22.75 22.40 -19.05
CA ILE A 451 23.94 22.32 -19.89
C ILE A 451 23.65 21.40 -21.08
N SER A 452 24.09 21.78 -22.28
CA SER A 452 24.00 20.94 -23.46
C SER A 452 25.21 21.07 -24.36
N LEU A 453 25.54 19.97 -25.02
CA LEU A 453 26.50 19.90 -26.10
C LEU A 453 25.82 19.19 -27.27
N ASP A 454 25.66 19.90 -28.37
CA ASP A 454 24.99 19.42 -29.57
C ASP A 454 25.95 19.51 -30.76
N TRP A 455 26.14 18.41 -31.47
CA TRP A 455 26.95 18.32 -32.68
C TRP A 455 26.06 17.88 -33.85
N GLU A 456 25.93 18.74 -34.85
CA GLU A 456 25.24 18.47 -36.10
C GLU A 456 26.26 18.29 -37.23
N PHE A 457 26.06 17.27 -38.06
CA PHE A 457 26.92 16.96 -39.20
C PHE A 457 26.11 16.71 -40.46
N GLY A 458 26.65 17.11 -41.62
CA GLY A 458 26.04 16.90 -42.93
C GLY A 458 26.89 17.55 -44.02
N ARG A 459 26.52 17.35 -45.28
CA ARG A 459 27.32 17.81 -46.44
C ARG A 459 27.70 19.30 -46.40
N TRP A 460 26.80 20.14 -45.92
CA TRP A 460 26.96 21.61 -45.86
C TRP A 460 26.85 22.18 -44.44
N ARG A 461 26.74 21.33 -43.41
CA ARG A 461 26.54 21.76 -42.01
C ARG A 461 27.47 21.00 -41.09
N ARG A 462 28.22 21.72 -40.27
CA ARG A 462 29.06 21.14 -39.22
C ARG A 462 29.07 22.07 -38.03
N ASN A 463 28.03 21.96 -37.21
CA ASN A 463 27.78 22.86 -36.11
C ASN A 463 28.00 22.11 -34.80
N LEU A 464 28.80 22.68 -33.92
CA LEU A 464 29.04 22.27 -32.56
C LEU A 464 28.57 23.42 -31.70
N ASN A 465 27.56 23.18 -30.88
CA ASN A 465 26.99 24.16 -29.97
C ASN A 465 27.07 23.66 -28.54
N PHE A 466 27.78 24.40 -27.70
CA PHE A 466 27.74 24.27 -26.26
C PHE A 466 26.84 25.36 -25.69
N ALA A 467 25.85 24.99 -24.88
CA ALA A 467 24.97 25.95 -24.23
C ALA A 467 24.85 25.71 -22.73
N TYR A 468 24.87 26.79 -21.97
CA TYR A 468 24.57 26.82 -20.54
C TYR A 468 23.41 27.80 -20.30
N SER A 469 22.41 27.38 -19.53
CA SER A 469 21.23 28.19 -19.23
C SER A 469 20.89 28.18 -17.73
N GLU A 470 20.73 29.36 -17.15
CA GLU A 470 20.21 29.60 -15.80
C GLU A 470 18.83 30.27 -15.92
N PRO A 471 17.72 29.57 -15.67
CA PRO A 471 16.39 30.12 -15.82
C PRO A 471 16.00 31.18 -14.77
N TYR A 472 16.70 31.20 -13.62
CA TYR A 472 16.42 32.08 -12.49
C TYR A 472 17.64 32.94 -12.10
N LEU A 473 18.05 33.85 -12.97
CA LEU A 473 19.15 34.76 -12.69
C LEU A 473 18.82 35.69 -11.50
N MET A 474 19.72 35.71 -10.51
CA MET A 474 19.58 36.50 -9.27
C MET A 474 18.25 36.22 -8.51
N GLY A 475 17.68 35.02 -8.65
CA GLY A 475 16.42 34.64 -8.00
C GLY A 475 15.15 35.18 -8.67
N THR A 476 15.27 35.94 -9.76
CA THR A 476 14.14 36.40 -10.57
C THR A 476 13.85 35.42 -11.70
N ARG A 477 12.63 35.41 -12.27
CA ARG A 477 12.28 34.60 -13.47
C ARG A 477 12.89 35.19 -14.75
N THR A 478 14.19 35.47 -14.71
CA THR A 478 15.00 36.00 -15.82
C THR A 478 15.97 34.91 -16.25
N THR A 479 15.85 34.46 -17.50
CA THR A 479 16.72 33.40 -18.04
C THR A 479 17.98 33.99 -18.64
N LEU A 480 19.15 33.56 -18.15
CA LEU A 480 20.45 33.81 -18.77
C LEU A 480 20.88 32.57 -19.55
N THR A 481 21.15 32.71 -20.86
CA THR A 481 21.72 31.64 -21.67
C THR A 481 23.02 32.10 -22.31
N LEU A 482 24.08 31.32 -22.11
CA LEU A 482 25.38 31.50 -22.72
C LEU A 482 25.59 30.35 -23.71
N SER A 483 25.89 30.67 -24.96
CA SER A 483 26.13 29.68 -26.02
C SER A 483 27.43 29.96 -26.75
N VAL A 484 28.22 28.91 -26.97
CA VAL A 484 29.41 28.93 -27.82
C VAL A 484 29.14 27.97 -28.98
N TYR A 485 29.11 28.51 -30.19
CA TYR A 485 28.83 27.74 -31.40
C TYR A 485 29.84 28.06 -32.50
N ASN A 486 30.08 27.11 -33.41
CA ASN A 486 30.66 27.40 -34.71
C ASN A 486 29.56 27.36 -35.79
N TRP A 487 29.69 28.27 -36.75
CA TRP A 487 28.85 28.34 -37.94
C TRP A 487 29.62 27.84 -39.16
#